data_AF-A0A963IBX6-F1
#
_entry.id   AF-A0A963IBX6-F1
#
_cell.length_a   1.000
_cell.length_b   1.000
_cell.length_c   1.000
_cell.angle_alpha   90.00
_cell.angle_beta   90.00
_cell.angle_gamma   90.00
#
_symmetry.space_group_name_H-M   'P 1'
#
loop_
_entity.id
_entity.type
_entity.pdbx_description
1 polymer ?
#
loop_
_entity_poly.entity_id
_entity_poly.type
_entity_poly.pdbx_seq_one_letter_code
_entity_poly.pdbx_strand_id
1 'polypeptide(L)'
;MCADIFHAVSGQRLAGTPATLAGFARHPVRGESYPAIAPAPAAGVAGQLYRGLSAAALSRLDAFEGALYQRQRVTVVTPDDAPRTAWAYVIHPGQVARLADGDWDFAHFVTTARASFLRQLIHRAG
;
A
#
# COMPACT_ATOMS: atom_id res chain seq x y z
N MET A 1 -2.89 -1.26 1.50
CA MET A 1 -3.26 -2.64 1.10
C MET A 1 -4.41 -3.12 1.99
N CYS A 2 -5.42 -3.81 1.47
CA CYS A 2 -6.46 -4.42 2.30
C CYS A 2 -5.95 -5.73 2.95
N ALA A 3 -6.61 -6.19 4.01
CA ALA A 3 -6.14 -7.33 4.80
C ALA A 3 -6.05 -8.64 3.98
N ASP A 4 -7.02 -8.91 3.11
CA ASP A 4 -7.05 -10.15 2.32
C ASP A 4 -5.85 -10.25 1.36
N ILE A 5 -5.52 -9.15 0.67
CA ILE A 5 -4.35 -9.09 -0.22
C ILE A 5 -3.07 -9.20 0.61
N PHE A 6 -2.99 -8.51 1.75
CA PHE A 6 -1.84 -8.61 2.62
C PHE A 6 -1.62 -10.05 3.10
N HIS A 7 -2.67 -10.76 3.54
CA HIS A 7 -2.55 -12.15 3.99
C HIS A 7 -2.14 -13.09 2.85
N ALA A 8 -2.73 -12.92 1.66
CA ALA A 8 -2.40 -13.73 0.50
C ALA A 8 -0.93 -13.55 0.07
N VAL A 9 -0.46 -12.31 -0.02
CA VAL A 9 0.91 -12.00 -0.46
C VAL A 9 1.93 -12.33 0.63
N SER A 10 1.69 -11.87 1.86
CA SER A 10 2.63 -12.08 2.96
C SER A 10 2.67 -13.52 3.42
N GLY A 11 1.67 -14.35 3.12
CA GLY A 11 1.55 -15.71 3.64
C GLY A 11 1.36 -15.78 5.17
N GLN A 12 1.03 -14.66 5.83
CA GLN A 12 0.80 -14.60 7.28
C GLN A 12 -0.54 -13.92 7.57
N ARG A 13 -1.32 -14.51 8.48
CA ARG A 13 -2.56 -13.90 8.99
C ARG A 13 -2.25 -13.03 10.20
N LEU A 14 -1.90 -11.77 9.95
CA LEU A 14 -1.59 -10.79 10.98
C LEU A 14 -2.75 -9.79 11.14
N ALA A 15 -3.01 -9.37 12.38
CA ALA A 15 -3.91 -8.26 12.66
C ALA A 15 -3.21 -6.93 12.31
N GLY A 16 -3.88 -6.10 11.51
CA GLY A 16 -3.42 -4.75 11.22
C GLY A 16 -3.96 -3.77 12.25
N THR A 17 -3.12 -2.84 12.71
CA THR A 17 -3.54 -1.69 13.51
C THR A 17 -3.70 -0.49 12.58
N PRO A 18 -4.78 0.30 12.68
CA PRO A 18 -4.87 1.56 11.94
C PRO A 18 -3.63 2.43 12.15
N ALA A 19 -3.17 3.09 11.11
CA ALA A 19 -2.04 4.02 11.21
C ALA A 19 -2.11 5.07 10.10
N THR A 20 -1.59 6.26 10.39
CA THR A 20 -1.51 7.38 9.44
C THR A 20 -0.06 7.68 9.10
N LEU A 21 0.24 7.74 7.81
CA LEU A 21 1.52 8.16 7.26
C LEU A 21 1.42 9.61 6.77
N ALA A 22 2.03 10.56 7.49
CA ALA A 22 2.07 11.97 7.10
C ALA A 22 3.16 12.25 6.05
N GLY A 23 2.95 13.28 5.23
CA GLY A 23 3.89 13.71 4.18
C GLY A 23 3.79 12.89 2.89
N PHE A 24 2.71 12.12 2.72
CA PHE A 24 2.45 11.29 1.55
C PHE A 24 1.00 11.42 1.11
N ALA A 25 0.75 11.22 -0.18
CA ALA A 25 -0.58 11.11 -0.78
C ALA A 25 -0.69 9.83 -1.62
N ARG A 26 -1.92 9.34 -1.81
CA ARG A 26 -2.21 8.22 -2.70
C ARG A 26 -2.55 8.76 -4.09
N HIS A 27 -1.90 8.20 -5.11
CA HIS A 27 -2.12 8.54 -6.50
C HIS A 27 -2.53 7.30 -7.30
N PRO A 28 -3.40 7.43 -8.31
CA PRO A 28 -3.63 6.37 -9.27
C PRO A 28 -2.35 6.11 -10.08
N VAL A 29 -2.13 4.84 -10.45
CA VAL A 29 -1.03 4.45 -11.34
C VAL A 29 -1.62 4.09 -12.70
N ARG A 30 -1.09 4.69 -13.77
CA ARG A 30 -1.54 4.44 -15.14
C ARG A 30 -1.38 2.96 -15.49
N GLY A 31 -2.48 2.36 -15.97
CA GLY A 31 -2.54 0.96 -16.38
C GLY A 31 -2.65 -0.03 -15.21
N GLU A 32 -2.73 0.42 -13.96
CA GLU A 32 -2.88 -0.44 -12.79
C GLU A 32 -4.19 -0.14 -12.06
N SER A 33 -4.76 -1.16 -11.43
CA SER A 33 -5.97 -1.02 -10.61
C SER A 33 -5.67 -0.67 -9.15
N TYR A 34 -4.40 -0.52 -8.79
CA TYR A 34 -3.95 -0.24 -7.44
C TYR A 34 -3.17 1.09 -7.38
N PRO A 35 -3.26 1.83 -6.27
CA PRO A 35 -2.60 3.12 -6.13
C PRO A 35 -1.12 2.98 -5.79
N ALA A 36 -0.41 4.09 -5.88
CA ALA A 36 0.87 4.26 -5.23
C ALA A 36 0.81 5.39 -4.20
N ILE A 37 1.67 5.31 -3.18
CA ILE A 37 1.94 6.47 -2.31
C ILE A 37 3.15 7.22 -2.84
N ALA A 38 3.07 8.55 -2.86
CA ALA A 38 4.14 9.44 -3.27
C ALA A 38 4.30 10.58 -2.24
N PRO A 39 5.49 11.20 -2.12
CA PRO A 39 5.69 12.33 -1.22
C PRO A 39 4.74 13.50 -1.53
N ALA A 40 4.08 14.00 -0.49
CA ALA A 40 3.16 15.14 -0.54
C ALA A 40 3.14 15.82 0.85
N PRO A 41 3.92 16.91 1.06
CA PRO A 41 4.22 17.43 2.39
C PRO A 41 3.02 17.79 3.28
N ALA A 42 1.91 18.24 2.68
CA ALA A 42 0.71 18.66 3.39
C ALA A 42 -0.38 17.58 3.48
N ALA A 43 -0.08 16.34 3.06
CA ALA A 43 -1.05 15.25 2.98
C ALA A 43 -0.76 14.12 3.98
N GLY A 44 -1.72 13.21 4.11
CA GLY A 44 -1.57 12.00 4.90
C GLY A 44 -2.29 10.80 4.29
N VAL A 45 -1.73 9.62 4.48
CA VAL A 45 -2.30 8.35 4.04
C VAL A 45 -2.73 7.53 5.25
N ALA A 46 -4.04 7.33 5.40
CA ALA A 46 -4.58 6.33 6.32
C ALA A 46 -4.36 4.92 5.76
N GLY A 47 -3.90 4.01 6.61
CA GLY A 47 -3.61 2.62 6.26
C GLY A 47 -3.57 1.70 7.47
N GLN A 48 -2.93 0.55 7.29
CA GLN A 48 -2.80 -0.49 8.31
C GLN A 48 -1.31 -0.77 8.57
N LEU A 49 -0.91 -0.77 9.83
CA LEU A 49 0.39 -1.21 10.32
C LEU A 49 0.30 -2.69 10.71
N TYR A 50 1.08 -3.54 10.02
CA TYR A 50 1.24 -4.95 10.37
C TYR A 50 2.55 -5.16 11.12
N ARG A 51 2.50 -5.96 12.20
CA ARG A 51 3.65 -6.26 13.06
C ARG A 51 3.91 -7.77 13.09
N GLY A 52 5.16 -8.16 13.38
CA GLY A 52 5.53 -9.57 13.48
C GLY A 52 5.73 -10.26 12.13
N LEU A 53 6.07 -9.52 11.07
CA LEU A 53 6.42 -10.10 9.79
C LEU A 53 7.73 -10.89 9.91
N SER A 54 7.71 -12.11 9.40
CA SER A 54 8.94 -12.88 9.17
C SER A 54 9.74 -12.31 8.00
N ALA A 55 11.04 -12.61 7.94
CA ALA A 55 11.87 -12.23 6.79
C ALA A 55 11.32 -12.80 5.47
N ALA A 56 10.80 -14.03 5.48
CA ALA A 56 10.19 -14.66 4.31
C ALA A 56 8.91 -13.94 3.86
N ALA A 57 8.06 -13.49 4.79
CA ALA A 57 6.88 -12.70 4.46
C ALA A 57 7.25 -11.34 3.86
N LEU A 58 8.29 -10.71 4.41
CA LEU A 58 8.81 -9.45 3.91
C LEU A 58 9.41 -9.59 2.50
N SER A 59 10.15 -10.66 2.21
CA SER A 59 10.66 -10.95 0.86
C SER A 59 9.54 -11.23 -0.15
N ARG A 60 8.45 -11.89 0.25
CA ARG A 60 7.27 -12.07 -0.62
C ARG A 60 6.61 -10.74 -0.99
N LEU A 61 6.49 -9.84 -0.01
CA LEU A 61 5.99 -8.48 -0.25
C LEU A 61 6.91 -7.71 -1.21
N ASP A 62 8.23 -7.80 -1.04
CA ASP A 62 9.19 -7.16 -1.95
C ASP A 62 9.01 -7.66 -3.40
N ALA A 63 8.84 -8.98 -3.58
CA ALA A 63 8.62 -9.57 -4.89
C ALA A 63 7.29 -9.16 -5.52
N PHE A 64 6.22 -9.08 -4.71
CA PHE A 64 4.89 -8.69 -5.17
C PHE A 64 4.83 -7.22 -5.62
N GLU A 65 5.45 -6.32 -4.87
CA GLU A 65 5.46 -4.88 -5.17
C GLU A 65 6.38 -4.60 -6.38
N GLY A 66 7.46 -5.37 -6.52
CA GLY A 66 8.31 -5.36 -7.70
C GLY A 66 8.99 -4.01 -7.95
N ALA A 67 9.38 -3.75 -9.20
CA ALA A 67 10.16 -2.57 -9.58
C ALA A 67 9.36 -1.25 -9.58
N LEU A 68 8.03 -1.31 -9.44
CA LEU A 68 7.18 -0.12 -9.39
C LEU A 68 7.39 0.65 -8.09
N TYR A 69 7.69 -0.06 -7.00
CA TYR A 69 7.83 0.50 -5.67
C TYR A 69 9.23 0.31 -5.12
N GLN A 70 9.61 1.18 -4.20
CA GLN A 70 10.75 1.01 -3.34
C GLN A 70 10.29 0.86 -1.90
N ARG A 71 10.92 -0.05 -1.16
CA ARG A 71 10.68 -0.18 0.27
C ARG A 71 11.46 0.89 1.03
N GLN A 72 10.76 1.73 1.78
CA GLN A 72 11.32 2.85 2.53
C GLN A 72 10.92 2.78 4.01
N ARG A 73 11.84 3.15 4.91
CA ARG A 73 11.48 3.36 6.32
C ARG A 73 10.69 4.66 6.43
N VAL A 74 9.53 4.57 7.04
CA VAL A 74 8.65 5.71 7.30
C VAL A 74 8.25 5.75 8.77
N THR A 75 7.75 6.90 9.20
CA THR A 75 7.14 7.05 10.53
C THR A 75 5.63 7.16 10.33
N VAL A 76 4.89 6.31 11.04
CA VAL A 76 3.43 6.35 11.08
C VAL A 76 2.96 6.64 12.49
N VAL A 77 1.79 7.26 12.62
CA VAL A 77 1.13 7.50 13.90
C VAL A 77 0.00 6.51 14.07
N THR A 78 -0.02 5.79 15.19
CA THR A 78 -1.10 4.87 15.58
C THR A 78 -2.17 5.60 16.41
N PRO A 79 -3.37 5.02 16.64
CA PRO A 79 -4.46 5.67 17.40
C PRO A 79 -4.13 6.06 18.85
N ASP A 80 -3.03 5.55 19.40
CA ASP A 80 -2.47 5.94 20.69
C ASP A 80 -1.58 7.21 20.59
N ASP A 81 -1.65 7.93 19.48
CA ASP A 81 -0.83 9.10 19.10
C ASP A 81 0.68 8.85 19.13
N ALA A 82 1.10 7.57 19.16
CA ALA A 82 2.50 7.22 19.29
C ALA A 82 3.14 7.00 17.91
N PRO A 83 4.32 7.61 17.65
CA PRO A 83 5.05 7.38 16.41
C PRO A 83 5.63 5.96 16.40
N ARG A 84 5.53 5.29 15.25
CA ARG A 84 6.08 3.96 14.98
C ARG A 84 6.88 4.00 13.69
N THR A 85 8.10 3.47 13.72
CA THR A 85 8.84 3.23 12.47
C THR A 85 8.32 1.97 11.80
N ALA A 86 8.04 2.07 10.50
CA ALA A 86 7.54 0.97 9.69
C ALA A 86 8.23 0.95 8.31
N TRP A 87 8.09 -0.17 7.62
CA TRP A 87 8.39 -0.24 6.19
C TRP A 87 7.12 0.07 5.39
N ALA A 88 7.26 0.87 4.34
CA ALA A 88 6.22 1.12 3.36
C ALA A 88 6.77 1.00 1.94
N TYR A 89 5.92 0.60 0.99
CA TYR A 89 6.23 0.57 -0.43
C TYR A 89 5.75 1.87 -1.06
N VAL A 90 6.71 2.73 -1.41
CA VAL A 90 6.50 4.05 -2.01
C VAL A 90 6.82 3.96 -3.49
N ILE A 91 6.16 4.74 -4.36
CA ILE A 91 6.50 4.78 -5.79
C ILE A 91 8.01 4.96 -5.96
N HIS A 92 8.64 4.14 -6.79
CA HIS A 92 10.06 4.31 -7.10
C HIS A 92 10.25 5.66 -7.85
N PRO A 93 11.28 6.47 -7.54
CA PRO A 93 11.48 7.77 -8.18
C PRO A 93 11.52 7.70 -9.71
N GLY A 94 12.14 6.66 -10.27
CA GLY A 94 12.17 6.39 -11.71
C GLY A 94 10.83 5.97 -12.33
N GLN A 95 9.77 5.77 -11.53
CA GLN A 95 8.43 5.35 -11.95
C GLN A 95 7.37 6.44 -11.72
N VAL A 96 7.74 7.62 -11.22
CA VAL A 96 6.81 8.72 -10.92
C VAL A 96 6.01 9.16 -12.15
N ALA A 97 6.58 9.06 -13.36
CA ALA A 97 5.87 9.36 -14.61
C ALA A 97 4.64 8.45 -14.87
N ARG A 98 4.53 7.32 -14.16
CA ARG A 98 3.36 6.44 -14.22
C ARG A 98 2.20 6.92 -13.34
N LEU A 99 2.42 7.89 -12.46
CA LEU A 99 1.32 8.44 -11.67
C LEU A 99 0.36 9.21 -12.59
N ALA A 100 -0.93 9.09 -12.31
CA ALA A 100 -1.96 9.94 -12.90
C ALA A 100 -2.25 11.11 -11.95
N ASP A 101 -2.73 12.22 -12.54
CA ASP A 101 -3.15 13.39 -11.77
C ASP A 101 -4.41 13.10 -10.96
N GLY A 102 -4.56 13.84 -9.85
CA GLY A 102 -5.68 13.72 -8.92
C GLY A 102 -5.38 12.86 -7.69
N ASP A 103 -6.22 13.02 -6.68
CA ASP A 103 -6.18 12.21 -5.48
C ASP A 103 -6.83 10.85 -5.73
N TRP A 104 -6.19 9.79 -5.27
CA TRP A 104 -6.80 8.46 -5.28
C TRP A 104 -7.83 8.35 -4.15
N ASP A 105 -9.10 8.37 -4.49
CA ASP A 105 -10.22 8.24 -3.55
C ASP A 105 -10.56 6.77 -3.26
N PHE A 106 -10.27 6.34 -2.03
CA PHE A 106 -10.60 5.01 -1.53
C PHE A 106 -12.12 4.74 -1.51
N ALA A 107 -12.95 5.76 -1.24
CA ALA A 107 -14.39 5.62 -1.17
C ALA A 107 -15.00 5.37 -2.56
N HIS A 108 -14.46 6.00 -3.60
CA HIS A 108 -14.86 5.77 -4.99
C HIS A 108 -14.43 4.37 -5.49
N PHE A 109 -13.25 3.88 -5.10
CA PHE A 109 -12.75 2.55 -5.46
C PHE A 109 -13.63 1.41 -4.89
N VAL A 110 -14.08 1.53 -3.64
CA VAL A 110 -14.89 0.51 -2.97
C VAL A 110 -16.29 0.38 -3.59
N THR A 111 -16.87 1.46 -4.11
CA THR A 111 -18.24 1.48 -4.65
C THR A 111 -18.34 1.06 -6.12
N THR A 112 -17.31 1.32 -6.95
CA THR A 112 -17.39 1.09 -8.41
C THR A 112 -16.54 -0.07 -8.95
N ALA A 113 -15.43 -0.44 -8.30
CA ALA A 113 -14.43 -1.34 -8.89
C ALA A 113 -14.15 -2.64 -8.10
N ARG A 114 -14.71 -2.78 -6.89
CA ARG A 114 -14.41 -3.90 -5.97
C ARG A 114 -14.64 -5.29 -6.59
N ALA A 115 -15.72 -5.48 -7.35
CA ALA A 115 -16.08 -6.78 -7.91
C ALA A 115 -15.23 -7.22 -9.11
N SER A 116 -14.68 -6.26 -9.88
CA SER A 116 -13.82 -6.54 -11.03
C SER A 116 -12.35 -6.73 -10.60
N PHE A 117 -11.91 -5.99 -9.58
CA PHE A 117 -10.56 -6.11 -9.03
C PHE A 117 -10.31 -7.45 -8.33
N LEU A 118 -11.28 -7.96 -7.56
CA LEU A 118 -11.20 -9.28 -6.95
C LEU A 118 -11.13 -10.42 -7.99
N ARG A 119 -11.76 -10.25 -9.16
CA ARG A 119 -11.70 -11.23 -10.26
C ARG A 119 -10.35 -11.28 -10.98
N GLN A 120 -9.67 -10.13 -11.13
CA GLN A 120 -8.37 -10.09 -11.82
C GLN A 120 -7.20 -10.55 -10.93
N LEU A 121 -7.28 -10.36 -9.61
CA LEU A 121 -6.26 -10.84 -8.66
C LEU A 121 -6.13 -12.37 -8.63
N ILE A 122 -7.24 -13.10 -8.84
CA ILE A 122 -7.24 -14.58 -8.84
C ILE A 122 -6.50 -15.15 -10.07
N HIS A 123 -6.40 -14.41 -11.18
CA HIS A 123 -5.75 -14.89 -12.41
C HIS A 123 -4.23 -14.64 -12.48
N ARG A 124 -3.68 -13.74 -11.67
CA ARG A 124 -2.23 -13.44 -11.65
C ARG A 124 -1.48 -14.08 -10.48
N ALA A 125 -2.20 -14.66 -9.53
CA ALA A 125 -1.64 -15.38 -8.38
C ALA A 125 -1.62 -16.91 -8.56
N GLY A 126 -1.94 -17.40 -9.77
CA GLY A 126 -1.85 -18.81 -10.17
C GLY A 126 -0.67 -19.05 -11.10
#